data_AF-A0A271LDL7-F1
#
_entry.id   AF-A0A271LDL7-F1
#
_cell.length_a   1.000
_cell.length_b   1.000
_cell.length_c   1.000
_cell.angle_alpha   90.00
_cell.angle_beta   90.00
_cell.angle_gamma   90.00
#
_symmetry.space_group_name_H-M   'P 1'
#
loop_
_entity.id
_entity.type
_entity.pdbx_description
1 polymer ?
#
loop_
_entity_poly.entity_id
_entity_poly.type
_entity_poly.pdbx_seq_one_letter_code
_entity_poly.pdbx_strand_id
1 'polypeptide(L)'
;MDFIKPIQDNWAVVTAAPWAFVAFTLIGILAGRFWQNGVVSTLTSRLALRDDRIAEYERKLDGASPDEAHHKIAELERRLDTMSDPRLFSEEQLGRMAASIDGYKGKILITRDGGSVESAKVHVQLRRFFKRMGWDVDSWETMGSDNPPACGLVVFSGKDPPKDEIVVLAAFDAAGIGYEKLSRTRSPASLPISFYGYGRLISPALSRSTVKTGCSGL
;
A
#
# COMPACT_ATOMS: atom_id res chain seq x y z
N MET A 1 -53.16 8.59 -12.89
CA MET A 1 -53.50 10.02 -12.72
C MET A 1 -54.58 10.34 -13.73
N ASP A 2 -55.82 10.58 -13.27
CA ASP A 2 -56.97 10.82 -14.14
C ASP A 2 -56.91 12.25 -14.69
N PHE A 3 -56.17 12.44 -15.78
CA PHE A 3 -56.02 13.75 -16.44
C PHE A 3 -57.35 14.33 -16.95
N ILE A 4 -58.38 13.50 -17.06
CA ILE A 4 -59.71 13.87 -17.59
C ILE A 4 -60.59 14.56 -16.55
N LYS A 5 -60.45 14.23 -15.25
CA LYS A 5 -61.32 14.76 -14.18
C LYS A 5 -61.30 16.31 -14.10
N PRO A 6 -60.14 16.98 -14.12
CA PRO A 6 -60.10 18.45 -14.06
C PRO A 6 -60.77 19.14 -15.26
N ILE A 7 -60.74 18.50 -16.44
CA ILE A 7 -61.37 19.03 -17.65
C ILE A 7 -62.89 18.89 -17.57
N GLN A 8 -63.38 17.78 -17.00
CA GLN A 8 -64.81 17.58 -16.75
C GLN A 8 -65.34 18.56 -15.70
N ASP A 9 -64.61 18.76 -14.61
CA ASP A 9 -64.99 19.68 -13.52
C ASP A 9 -65.06 21.14 -13.97
N ASN A 10 -64.34 21.52 -15.04
CA ASN A 10 -64.29 22.88 -15.57
C ASN A 10 -64.94 23.03 -16.96
N TRP A 11 -65.77 22.07 -17.38
CA TRP A 11 -66.38 22.06 -18.72
C TRP A 11 -67.23 23.31 -19.03
N ALA A 12 -67.85 23.90 -17.99
CA ALA A 12 -68.61 25.14 -18.11
C ALA A 12 -67.76 26.32 -18.62
N VAL A 13 -66.48 26.38 -18.26
CA VAL A 13 -65.57 27.46 -18.68
C VAL A 13 -65.17 27.29 -20.15
N VAL A 14 -64.98 26.05 -20.59
CA VAL A 14 -64.63 25.71 -21.98
C VAL A 14 -65.77 26.08 -22.94
N THR A 15 -67.02 25.85 -22.53
CA THR A 15 -68.20 26.16 -23.35
C THR A 15 -68.55 27.65 -23.37
N ALA A 16 -68.29 28.38 -22.28
CA ALA A 16 -68.54 29.83 -22.20
C ALA A 16 -67.58 30.66 -23.07
N ALA A 17 -66.33 30.21 -23.24
CA ALA A 17 -65.31 30.95 -23.98
C ALA A 17 -64.41 30.02 -24.84
N PRO A 18 -64.94 29.43 -25.94
CA PRO A 18 -64.23 28.42 -26.71
C PRO A 18 -62.94 28.94 -27.36
N TRP A 19 -62.93 30.19 -27.82
CA TRP A 19 -61.76 30.80 -28.46
C TRP A 19 -60.60 31.05 -27.49
N ALA A 20 -60.90 31.42 -26.24
CA ALA A 20 -59.88 31.59 -25.22
C ALA A 20 -59.18 30.26 -24.91
N PHE A 21 -59.94 29.18 -24.79
CA PHE A 21 -59.39 27.84 -24.56
C PHE A 21 -58.45 27.39 -25.69
N VAL A 22 -58.84 27.61 -26.95
CA VAL A 22 -57.99 27.30 -28.11
C VAL A 22 -56.69 28.11 -28.09
N ALA A 23 -56.76 29.41 -27.80
CA ALA A 23 -55.59 30.27 -27.72
C ALA A 23 -54.62 29.81 -26.61
N PHE A 24 -55.13 29.50 -25.41
CA PHE A 24 -54.31 28.98 -24.31
C PHE A 24 -53.68 27.63 -24.63
N THR A 25 -54.42 26.74 -25.29
CA THR A 25 -53.90 25.43 -25.73
C THR A 25 -52.76 25.59 -26.73
N LEU A 26 -52.91 26.48 -27.71
CA LEU A 26 -51.85 26.78 -28.69
C LEU A 26 -50.61 27.37 -28.02
N ILE A 27 -50.79 28.31 -27.08
CA ILE A 27 -49.68 28.89 -26.31
C ILE A 27 -48.98 27.80 -25.48
N GLY A 28 -49.74 26.90 -24.84
CA GLY A 28 -49.18 25.79 -24.08
C GLY A 28 -48.36 24.83 -24.95
N ILE A 29 -48.84 24.51 -26.16
CA ILE A 29 -48.10 23.66 -27.11
C ILE A 29 -46.82 24.36 -27.59
N LEU A 30 -46.89 25.65 -27.92
CA LEU A 30 -45.73 26.42 -28.36
C LEU A 30 -44.68 26.54 -27.24
N ALA A 31 -45.11 26.85 -26.01
CA ALA A 31 -44.25 26.89 -24.84
C ALA A 31 -43.61 25.53 -24.54
N GLY A 32 -44.40 24.45 -24.64
CA GLY A 32 -43.91 23.07 -24.49
C GLY A 32 -42.85 22.70 -25.52
N ARG A 33 -43.07 23.03 -26.80
CA ARG A 33 -42.08 22.81 -27.87
C ARG A 33 -40.81 23.63 -27.67
N PHE A 34 -40.94 24.89 -27.24
CA PHE A 34 -39.78 25.74 -26.96
C PHE A 34 -38.92 25.16 -25.82
N TRP A 35 -39.58 24.69 -24.75
CA TRP A 35 -38.89 24.04 -23.63
C TRP A 35 -38.18 22.74 -24.09
N GLN A 36 -38.87 21.89 -24.84
CA GLN A 36 -38.29 20.65 -25.37
C GLN A 36 -37.06 20.92 -26.24
N ASN A 37 -37.10 21.93 -27.11
CA ASN A 37 -35.95 22.32 -27.94
C ASN A 37 -34.76 22.81 -27.10
N GLY A 38 -35.00 23.55 -26.00
CA GLY A 38 -33.95 24.00 -25.08
C GLY A 38 -33.30 22.88 -24.26
N VAL A 39 -34.09 21.87 -23.88
CA VAL A 39 -33.58 20.68 -23.19
C VAL A 39 -32.76 19.81 -24.13
N VAL A 40 -33.26 19.58 -25.36
CA VAL A 40 -32.56 18.79 -26.38
C VAL A 40 -31.22 19.44 -26.73
N SER A 41 -31.17 20.77 -26.93
CA SER A 41 -29.92 21.48 -27.27
C SER A 41 -28.88 21.40 -26.14
N THR A 42 -29.33 21.43 -24.88
CA THR A 42 -28.44 21.29 -23.71
C THR A 42 -27.90 19.86 -23.59
N LEU A 43 -28.73 18.84 -23.85
CA LEU A 43 -28.30 17.44 -23.84
C LEU A 43 -27.32 17.14 -24.99
N THR A 44 -27.57 17.66 -26.20
CA THR A 44 -26.64 17.50 -27.32
C THR A 44 -25.30 18.17 -27.07
N SER A 45 -25.28 19.35 -26.46
CA SER A 45 -24.02 20.02 -26.09
C SER A 45 -23.24 19.25 -25.03
N ARG A 46 -23.92 18.60 -24.07
CA ARG A 46 -23.27 17.74 -23.06
C ARG A 46 -22.71 16.46 -23.66
N LEU A 47 -23.41 15.87 -24.63
CA LEU A 47 -22.91 14.70 -25.36
C LEU A 47 -21.66 15.06 -26.17
N ALA A 48 -21.72 16.15 -26.96
CA ALA A 48 -20.57 16.62 -27.73
C ALA A 48 -19.34 16.90 -26.84
N LEU A 49 -19.51 17.55 -25.68
CA LEU A 49 -18.42 17.79 -24.74
C LEU A 49 -17.83 16.50 -24.13
N ARG A 50 -18.64 15.44 -23.99
CA ARG A 50 -18.14 14.14 -23.51
C ARG A 50 -17.40 13.40 -24.61
N ASP A 51 -17.92 13.42 -25.83
CA ASP A 51 -17.28 12.79 -26.98
C ASP A 51 -15.93 13.46 -27.29
N ASP A 52 -15.88 14.80 -27.22
CA ASP A 52 -14.63 15.55 -27.38
C ASP A 52 -13.59 15.18 -26.32
N ARG A 53 -14.02 14.99 -25.06
CA ARG A 53 -13.14 14.54 -23.98
C ARG A 53 -12.65 13.11 -24.20
N ILE A 54 -13.52 12.20 -24.65
CA ILE A 54 -13.13 10.83 -24.98
C ILE A 54 -12.10 10.85 -26.11
N ALA A 55 -12.36 11.58 -27.18
CA ALA A 55 -11.43 11.73 -28.30
C ALA A 55 -10.11 12.44 -27.89
N GLU A 56 -10.16 13.35 -26.93
CA GLU A 56 -8.96 13.98 -26.35
C GLU A 56 -8.17 12.99 -25.48
N TYR A 57 -8.84 12.16 -24.68
CA TYR A 57 -8.20 11.09 -23.91
C TYR A 57 -7.59 10.02 -24.82
N GLU A 58 -8.29 9.63 -25.88
CA GLU A 58 -7.79 8.70 -26.91
C GLU A 58 -6.57 9.28 -27.64
N ARG A 59 -6.58 10.58 -27.98
CA ARG A 59 -5.41 11.27 -28.54
C ARG A 59 -4.25 11.39 -27.55
N LYS A 60 -4.52 11.69 -26.27
CA LYS A 60 -3.50 11.80 -25.21
C LYS A 60 -2.87 10.46 -24.86
N LEU A 61 -3.60 9.37 -25.06
CA LEU A 61 -3.09 8.00 -24.92
C LEU A 61 -2.33 7.52 -26.16
N ASP A 62 -2.18 8.38 -27.18
CA ASP A 62 -1.33 8.21 -28.37
C ASP A 62 -1.48 6.83 -29.04
N GLY A 63 -2.71 6.32 -29.08
CA GLY A 63 -3.03 5.04 -29.72
C GLY A 63 -2.47 3.80 -29.01
N ALA A 64 -1.99 3.89 -27.77
CA ALA A 64 -1.68 2.69 -26.99
C ALA A 64 -2.99 1.91 -26.78
N SER A 65 -3.11 0.76 -27.45
CA SER A 65 -4.30 -0.07 -27.31
C SER A 65 -4.48 -0.46 -25.83
N PRO A 66 -5.72 -0.73 -25.36
CA PRO A 66 -5.93 -1.22 -24.01
C PRO A 66 -5.03 -2.41 -23.65
N ASP A 67 -4.71 -3.26 -24.63
CA ASP A 67 -3.80 -4.38 -24.48
C ASP A 67 -2.34 -3.94 -24.26
N GLU A 68 -1.87 -2.89 -24.94
CA GLU A 68 -0.53 -2.32 -24.71
C GLU A 68 -0.41 -1.67 -23.33
N ALA A 69 -1.47 -1.02 -22.83
CA ALA A 69 -1.49 -0.48 -21.49
C ALA A 69 -1.41 -1.60 -20.43
N HIS A 70 -2.18 -2.68 -20.62
CA HIS A 70 -2.09 -3.87 -19.76
C HIS A 70 -0.70 -4.52 -19.81
N HIS A 71 -0.09 -4.62 -21.00
CA HIS A 71 1.26 -5.14 -21.13
C HIS A 71 2.31 -4.26 -20.44
N LYS A 72 2.23 -2.93 -20.56
CA LYS A 72 3.12 -2.01 -19.85
C LYS A 72 2.93 -2.06 -18.34
N ILE A 73 1.69 -2.19 -17.86
CA ILE A 73 1.39 -2.36 -16.43
C ILE A 73 1.99 -3.68 -15.93
N ALA A 74 1.75 -4.79 -16.62
CA ALA A 74 2.31 -6.09 -16.25
C ALA A 74 3.85 -6.10 -16.29
N GLU A 75 4.46 -5.40 -17.26
CA GLU A 75 5.90 -5.24 -17.33
C GLU A 75 6.45 -4.40 -16.17
N LEU A 76 5.75 -3.31 -15.81
CA LEU A 76 6.10 -2.47 -14.66
C LEU A 76 5.93 -3.21 -13.33
N GLU A 77 4.87 -4.01 -13.18
CA GLU A 77 4.67 -4.90 -12.04
C GLU A 77 5.78 -5.94 -11.96
N ARG A 78 6.17 -6.56 -13.08
CA ARG A 78 7.30 -7.51 -13.11
C ARG A 78 8.62 -6.83 -12.76
N ARG A 79 8.83 -5.59 -13.21
CA ARG A 79 10.02 -4.79 -12.84
C ARG A 79 10.00 -4.39 -11.37
N LEU A 80 8.84 -4.07 -10.81
CA LEU A 80 8.67 -3.80 -9.38
C LEU A 80 8.88 -5.05 -8.52
N ASP A 81 8.45 -6.22 -8.98
CA ASP A 81 8.78 -7.52 -8.36
C ASP A 81 10.27 -7.81 -8.45
N THR A 82 10.91 -7.44 -9.56
CA THR A 82 12.38 -7.58 -9.71
C THR A 82 13.14 -6.56 -8.84
N MET A 83 12.53 -5.39 -8.57
CA MET A 83 13.01 -4.35 -7.66
C MET A 83 12.30 -4.42 -6.31
N SER A 84 11.86 -5.62 -5.89
CA SER A 84 11.31 -5.84 -4.55
C SER A 84 12.25 -5.21 -3.53
N ASP A 85 11.71 -4.34 -2.68
CA ASP A 85 12.43 -3.48 -1.75
C ASP A 85 13.66 -4.23 -1.17
N PRO A 86 14.91 -3.87 -1.54
CA PRO A 86 16.12 -4.69 -1.30
C PRO A 86 16.42 -4.94 0.18
N ARG A 87 15.61 -4.34 1.06
CA ARG A 87 15.69 -4.43 2.51
C ARG A 87 14.77 -5.49 3.10
N LEU A 88 13.82 -6.01 2.33
CA LEU A 88 12.98 -7.13 2.74
C LEU A 88 13.69 -8.45 2.46
N PHE A 89 13.47 -9.43 3.33
CA PHE A 89 14.03 -10.75 3.12
C PHE A 89 13.30 -11.44 1.97
N SER A 90 14.06 -11.95 1.02
CA SER A 90 13.54 -12.82 -0.04
C SER A 90 12.96 -14.11 0.55
N GLU A 91 12.02 -14.73 -0.14
CA GLU A 91 11.44 -16.01 0.27
C GLU A 91 12.52 -17.11 0.38
N GLU A 92 13.56 -17.07 -0.46
CA GLU A 92 14.70 -17.98 -0.36
C GLU A 92 15.49 -17.79 0.94
N GLN A 93 15.75 -16.53 1.34
CA GLN A 93 16.39 -16.22 2.62
C GLN A 93 15.54 -16.70 3.79
N LEU A 94 14.23 -16.43 3.77
CA LEU A 94 13.31 -16.91 4.79
C LEU A 94 13.25 -18.45 4.85
N GLY A 95 13.32 -19.13 3.71
CA GLY A 95 13.40 -20.59 3.62
C GLY A 95 14.67 -21.14 4.26
N ARG A 96 15.84 -20.52 4.00
CA ARG A 96 17.11 -20.89 4.63
C ARG A 96 17.12 -20.64 6.15
N MET A 97 16.53 -19.52 6.58
CA MET A 97 16.32 -19.25 8.02
C MET A 97 15.42 -20.31 8.65
N ALA A 98 14.30 -20.66 8.00
CA ALA A 98 13.35 -21.65 8.50
C ALA A 98 14.00 -23.01 8.71
N ALA A 99 14.78 -23.48 7.72
CA ALA A 99 15.50 -24.75 7.80
C ALA A 99 16.51 -24.79 8.97
N SER A 100 17.10 -23.65 9.33
CA SER A 100 18.07 -23.56 10.43
C SER A 100 17.41 -23.49 11.81
N ILE A 101 16.17 -23.00 11.88
CA ILE A 101 15.41 -22.79 13.13
C ILE A 101 14.46 -23.96 13.43
N ASP A 102 14.20 -24.83 12.45
CA ASP A 102 13.26 -25.93 12.60
C ASP A 102 13.60 -26.83 13.80
N GLY A 103 12.58 -27.19 14.58
CA GLY A 103 12.72 -27.95 15.82
C GLY A 103 13.13 -27.16 17.07
N TYR A 104 13.49 -25.87 16.95
CA TYR A 104 13.79 -25.02 18.09
C TYR A 104 12.63 -24.09 18.43
N LYS A 105 12.32 -23.98 19.73
CA LYS A 105 11.34 -23.01 20.26
C LYS A 105 12.03 -22.17 21.32
N GLY A 106 11.78 -20.88 21.28
CA GLY A 106 12.37 -19.92 22.20
C GLY A 106 11.55 -18.65 22.31
N LYS A 107 12.09 -17.68 23.06
CA LYS A 107 11.55 -16.33 23.15
C LYS A 107 12.46 -15.38 22.39
N ILE A 108 11.89 -14.44 21.66
CA ILE A 108 12.62 -13.45 20.88
C ILE A 108 11.96 -12.08 21.06
N LEU A 109 12.76 -11.06 21.34
CA LEU A 109 12.30 -9.68 21.37
C LEU A 109 12.74 -9.01 20.07
N ILE A 110 11.78 -8.53 19.29
CA ILE A 110 12.05 -7.81 18.04
C ILE A 110 11.69 -6.35 18.26
N THR A 111 12.70 -5.49 18.18
CA THR A 111 12.54 -4.05 18.34
C THR A 111 12.70 -3.36 17.00
N ARG A 112 11.97 -2.27 16.79
CA ARG A 112 12.14 -1.41 15.63
C ARG A 112 12.41 0.03 16.05
N ASP A 113 13.08 0.78 15.19
CA ASP A 113 13.12 2.23 15.30
C ASP A 113 11.74 2.80 14.98
N GLY A 114 11.11 3.46 15.96
CA GLY A 114 9.81 4.10 15.80
C GLY A 114 9.80 5.22 14.74
N GLY A 115 10.95 5.84 14.48
CA GLY A 115 11.11 6.92 13.51
C GLY A 115 11.33 6.46 12.06
N SER A 116 11.50 5.15 11.82
CA SER A 116 11.79 4.62 10.49
C SER A 116 10.61 3.83 9.92
N VAL A 117 10.08 4.27 8.78
CA VAL A 117 9.00 3.54 8.07
C VAL A 117 9.50 2.18 7.55
N GLU A 118 10.76 2.11 7.12
CA GLU A 118 11.35 0.89 6.58
C GLU A 118 11.59 -0.17 7.65
N SER A 119 11.99 0.26 8.86
CA SER A 119 12.15 -0.67 9.98
C SER A 119 10.84 -1.38 10.31
N ALA A 120 9.69 -0.71 10.13
CA ALA A 120 8.38 -1.28 10.39
C ALA A 120 8.05 -2.45 9.45
N LYS A 121 8.43 -2.37 8.16
CA LYS A 121 8.17 -3.47 7.21
C LYS A 121 9.00 -4.71 7.56
N VAL A 122 10.30 -4.54 7.78
CA VAL A 122 11.23 -5.63 8.17
C VAL A 122 10.80 -6.25 9.50
N HIS A 123 10.42 -5.42 10.45
CA HIS A 123 9.91 -5.85 11.76
C HIS A 123 8.64 -6.71 11.65
N VAL A 124 7.67 -6.27 10.84
CA VAL A 124 6.45 -7.05 10.58
C VAL A 124 6.78 -8.39 9.91
N GLN A 125 7.73 -8.41 8.97
CA GLN A 125 8.18 -9.62 8.28
C GLN A 125 8.82 -10.62 9.26
N LEU A 126 9.81 -10.20 10.07
CA LEU A 126 10.46 -11.05 11.06
C LEU A 126 9.48 -11.54 12.12
N ARG A 127 8.60 -10.65 12.62
CA ARG A 127 7.59 -11.04 13.61
C ARG A 127 6.67 -12.12 13.07
N ARG A 128 6.22 -11.99 11.82
CA ARG A 128 5.37 -13.00 11.16
C ARG A 128 6.14 -14.31 10.96
N PHE A 129 7.40 -14.23 10.55
CA PHE A 129 8.28 -15.37 10.35
C PHE A 129 8.47 -16.17 11.65
N PHE A 130 8.95 -15.54 12.73
CA PHE A 130 9.20 -16.23 14.00
C PHE A 130 7.91 -16.78 14.63
N LYS A 131 6.79 -16.06 14.55
CA LYS A 131 5.48 -16.59 14.99
C LYS A 131 5.07 -17.84 14.23
N ARG A 132 5.31 -17.89 12.91
CA ARG A 132 5.02 -19.07 12.07
C ARG A 132 5.86 -20.28 12.49
N MET A 133 7.10 -20.05 12.89
CA MET A 133 8.01 -21.09 13.42
C MET A 133 7.70 -21.50 14.87
N GLY A 134 6.66 -20.94 15.49
CA GLY A 134 6.23 -21.30 16.85
C GLY A 134 7.07 -20.70 17.97
N TRP A 135 7.79 -19.59 17.69
CA TRP A 135 8.50 -18.83 18.71
C TRP A 135 7.57 -17.86 19.44
N ASP A 136 7.87 -17.59 20.71
CA ASP A 136 7.22 -16.54 21.49
C ASP A 136 7.87 -15.20 21.16
N VAL A 137 7.12 -14.31 20.49
CA VAL A 137 7.66 -13.08 19.92
C VAL A 137 7.11 -11.86 20.64
N ASP A 138 8.00 -11.18 21.37
CA ASP A 138 7.74 -9.85 21.91
C ASP A 138 8.15 -8.78 20.89
N SER A 139 7.39 -7.70 20.84
CA SER A 139 7.50 -6.69 19.81
C SER A 139 7.51 -5.30 20.43
N TRP A 140 8.65 -4.62 20.41
CA TRP A 140 8.81 -3.31 21.04
C TRP A 140 9.22 -2.25 20.02
N GLU A 141 9.07 -0.99 20.42
CA GLU A 141 9.51 0.15 19.63
C GLU A 141 10.48 0.96 20.47
N THR A 142 11.62 1.30 19.89
CA THR A 142 12.60 2.19 20.52
C THR A 142 12.67 3.48 19.74
N MET A 143 12.86 4.59 20.44
CA MET A 143 13.29 5.83 19.79
C MET A 143 14.68 5.58 19.19
N GLY A 144 14.86 5.94 17.91
CA GLY A 144 16.07 5.68 17.15
C GLY A 144 17.34 6.10 17.90
N SER A 145 18.42 5.33 17.71
CA SER A 145 19.73 5.70 18.25
C SER A 145 20.42 6.73 17.36
N ASP A 146 21.21 7.62 17.97
CA ASP A 146 22.05 8.57 17.24
C ASP A 146 23.08 7.91 16.30
N ASN A 147 23.42 6.63 16.56
CA ASN A 147 24.39 5.87 15.77
C ASN A 147 23.74 4.62 15.14
N PRO A 148 23.12 4.74 13.95
CA PRO A 148 22.54 3.59 13.26
C PRO A 148 23.63 2.59 12.83
N PRO A 149 23.35 1.28 12.87
CA PRO A 149 24.24 0.22 12.44
C PRO A 149 24.46 0.27 10.94
N ALA A 150 25.66 -0.13 10.51
CA ALA A 150 26.03 -0.10 9.09
C ALA A 150 25.19 -1.06 8.24
N CYS A 151 24.83 -2.21 8.82
CA CYS A 151 24.04 -3.26 8.18
C CYS A 151 22.52 -3.02 8.27
N GLY A 152 22.05 -2.00 9.00
CA GLY A 152 20.63 -1.78 9.26
C GLY A 152 19.98 -2.76 10.25
N LEU A 153 20.53 -3.97 10.44
CA LEU A 153 20.10 -4.95 11.44
C LEU A 153 21.16 -5.12 12.53
N VAL A 154 20.73 -5.10 13.79
CA VAL A 154 21.57 -5.44 14.95
C VAL A 154 20.99 -6.64 15.67
N VAL A 155 21.87 -7.56 16.08
CA VAL A 155 21.53 -8.66 16.99
C VAL A 155 22.30 -8.48 18.29
N PHE A 156 21.56 -8.34 19.39
CA PHE A 156 22.13 -8.20 20.72
C PHE A 156 22.37 -9.56 21.36
N SER A 157 23.64 -9.84 21.66
CA SER A 157 24.08 -11.13 22.20
C SER A 157 24.93 -11.01 23.45
N GLY A 158 24.80 -11.99 24.34
CA GLY A 158 25.67 -12.12 25.50
C GLY A 158 27.07 -12.60 25.11
N LYS A 159 28.04 -12.43 26.02
CA LYS A 159 29.38 -13.03 25.87
C LYS A 159 29.31 -14.56 25.76
N ASP A 160 28.42 -15.16 26.55
CA ASP A 160 28.08 -16.58 26.54
C ASP A 160 26.61 -16.73 26.10
N PRO A 161 26.34 -16.76 24.79
CA PRO A 161 24.98 -16.78 24.28
C PRO A 161 24.26 -18.08 24.63
N PRO A 162 22.99 -18.03 25.07
CA PRO A 162 22.18 -19.22 25.25
C PRO A 162 21.92 -19.93 23.90
N LYS A 163 21.46 -21.19 23.95
CA LYS A 163 21.28 -22.03 22.76
C LYS A 163 20.33 -21.43 21.73
N ASP A 164 19.25 -20.80 22.18
CA ASP A 164 18.27 -20.09 21.34
C ASP A 164 18.93 -18.97 20.55
N GLU A 165 19.81 -18.20 21.19
CA GLU A 165 20.55 -17.14 20.51
C GLU A 165 21.53 -17.67 19.46
N ILE A 166 22.26 -18.75 19.77
CA ILE A 166 23.18 -19.38 18.83
C ILE A 166 22.42 -19.86 17.58
N VAL A 167 21.23 -20.45 17.77
CA VAL A 167 20.39 -20.91 16.66
C VAL A 167 19.92 -19.75 15.79
N VAL A 168 19.50 -18.64 16.40
CA VAL A 168 19.06 -17.46 15.66
C VAL A 168 20.22 -16.85 14.87
N LEU A 169 21.40 -16.68 15.47
CA LEU A 169 22.60 -16.19 14.78
C LEU A 169 22.97 -17.10 13.59
N ALA A 170 22.98 -18.43 13.80
CA ALA A 170 23.23 -19.40 12.75
C ALA A 170 22.20 -19.32 11.61
N ALA A 171 20.94 -19.00 11.93
CA ALA A 171 19.90 -18.84 10.92
C ALA A 171 20.11 -17.58 10.06
N PHE A 172 20.53 -16.46 10.65
CA PHE A 172 20.90 -15.26 9.89
C PHE A 172 22.13 -15.50 9.02
N ASP A 173 23.13 -16.20 9.55
CA ASP A 173 24.33 -16.59 8.81
C ASP A 173 23.99 -17.52 7.61
N ALA A 174 23.16 -18.55 7.84
CA ALA A 174 22.74 -19.49 6.80
C ALA A 174 21.89 -18.82 5.70
N ALA A 175 21.14 -17.78 6.06
CA ALA A 175 20.39 -16.98 5.11
C ALA A 175 21.25 -16.00 4.32
N GLY A 176 22.50 -15.75 4.75
CA GLY A 176 23.38 -14.75 4.17
C GLY A 176 22.91 -13.32 4.43
N ILE A 177 22.22 -13.09 5.56
CA ILE A 177 21.74 -11.76 5.94
C ILE A 177 22.84 -11.07 6.75
N GLY A 178 23.31 -9.92 6.29
CA GLY A 178 24.27 -9.11 7.04
C GLY A 178 23.64 -8.52 8.30
N TYR A 179 24.28 -8.71 9.46
CA TYR A 179 23.88 -8.10 10.72
C TYR A 179 25.08 -7.66 11.55
N GLU A 180 24.87 -6.67 12.41
CA GLU A 180 25.88 -6.21 13.36
C GLU A 180 25.63 -6.87 14.72
N LYS A 181 26.62 -7.62 15.23
CA LYS A 181 26.56 -8.25 16.55
C LYS A 181 27.02 -7.26 17.62
N LEU A 182 26.14 -6.91 18.54
CA LEU A 182 26.48 -6.07 19.70
C LEU A 182 26.46 -6.90 20.97
N SER A 183 27.59 -6.91 21.69
CA SER A 183 27.69 -7.58 22.98
C SER A 183 27.05 -6.71 24.06
N ARG A 184 25.95 -7.17 24.67
CA ARG A 184 25.40 -6.52 25.88
C ARG A 184 25.86 -7.28 27.12
N THR A 185 26.35 -6.55 28.10
CA THR A 185 26.45 -7.08 29.47
C THR A 185 25.02 -7.32 29.94
N ARG A 186 24.59 -8.58 30.02
CA ARG A 186 23.23 -8.96 30.39
C ARG A 186 22.91 -8.39 31.76
N SER A 187 21.87 -7.57 31.86
CA SER A 187 21.22 -7.35 33.15
C SER A 187 20.41 -8.61 33.45
N PRO A 188 20.42 -9.15 34.68
CA PRO A 188 19.76 -10.41 35.01
C PRO A 188 18.24 -10.44 34.74
N ALA A 189 17.62 -9.29 34.43
CA ALA A 189 16.20 -9.14 34.12
C ALA A 189 15.85 -8.97 32.62
N SER A 190 16.83 -8.94 31.71
CA SER A 190 16.56 -8.64 30.27
C SER A 190 16.31 -9.89 29.42
N LEU A 191 15.32 -9.80 28.52
CA LEU A 191 14.95 -10.82 27.53
C LEU A 191 16.12 -11.26 26.62
N PRO A 192 16.05 -12.49 26.07
CA PRO A 192 17.24 -13.18 25.59
C PRO A 192 17.86 -12.66 24.29
N ILE A 193 17.08 -12.06 23.37
CA ILE A 193 17.57 -11.59 22.06
C ILE A 193 16.80 -10.34 21.67
N SER A 194 17.49 -9.25 21.28
CA SER A 194 16.86 -8.03 20.75
C SER A 194 17.33 -7.73 19.33
N PHE A 195 16.40 -7.44 18.43
CA PHE A 195 16.68 -6.96 17.07
C PHE A 195 16.44 -5.47 16.95
N TYR A 196 17.24 -4.76 16.16
CA TYR A 196 16.98 -3.36 15.80
C TYR A 196 17.14 -3.19 14.30
N GLY A 197 16.06 -2.79 13.63
CA GLY A 197 16.04 -2.42 12.22
C GLY A 197 16.14 -0.90 12.05
N TYR A 198 17.08 -0.42 11.23
CA TYR A 198 17.25 0.98 10.87
C TYR A 198 17.12 1.16 9.36
N GLY A 199 16.24 2.06 8.93
CA GLY A 199 16.18 2.54 7.55
C GLY A 199 16.97 3.84 7.41
N ARG A 200 18.27 3.76 7.07
CA ARG A 200 19.05 4.93 6.62
C ARG A 200 19.79 4.59 5.33
N LEU A 201 19.83 5.55 4.41
CA LEU A 201 20.60 5.48 3.17
C LEU A 201 22.09 5.34 3.53
N ILE A 202 22.75 4.32 2.98
CA ILE A 202 24.18 4.05 3.16
C ILE A 202 24.94 5.28 2.65
N SER A 203 25.51 6.07 3.55
CA SER A 203 26.49 7.09 3.23
C SER A 203 27.88 6.55 3.61
N PRO A 204 28.86 6.51 2.68
CA PRO A 204 30.14 5.85 2.92
C PRO A 204 31.10 6.81 3.63
N ALA A 205 31.00 6.98 4.94
CA ALA A 205 32.07 7.61 5.71
C ALA A 205 32.04 7.24 7.20
N LEU A 206 33.23 6.93 7.72
CA LEU A 206 33.64 6.78 9.12
C LEU A 206 33.51 5.38 9.76
N SER A 207 34.62 4.64 9.61
CA SER A 207 34.97 3.40 10.28
C SER A 207 35.47 3.67 11.71
N ARG A 208 34.72 3.21 12.73
CA ARG A 208 35.26 2.84 14.05
C ARG A 208 35.24 1.32 14.17
N SER A 209 36.19 0.77 14.93
CA SER A 209 36.46 -0.68 15.04
C SER A 209 35.37 -1.44 15.82
N THR A 210 34.23 -1.69 15.18
CA THR A 210 33.38 -2.83 15.50
C THR A 210 33.94 -4.06 14.79
N VAL A 211 33.89 -5.22 15.45
CA VAL A 211 34.19 -6.52 14.81
C VAL A 211 33.16 -6.72 13.71
N LYS A 212 33.51 -6.30 12.48
CA LYS A 212 32.69 -6.48 11.28
C LYS A 212 32.70 -7.94 10.88
N THR A 213 31.77 -8.72 11.38
CA THR A 213 31.34 -9.93 10.68
C THR A 213 30.28 -9.55 9.65
N GLY A 214 30.64 -9.58 8.36
CA GLY A 214 29.67 -9.89 7.30
C GLY A 214 28.73 -8.81 6.75
N CYS A 215 29.02 -7.51 6.86
CA CYS A 215 28.31 -6.50 6.05
C CYS A 215 28.80 -6.53 4.59
N SER A 216 28.51 -7.60 3.85
CA SER A 216 28.66 -7.68 2.40
C SER A 216 27.35 -7.20 1.78
N GLY A 217 27.42 -6.19 0.91
CA GLY A 217 26.28 -5.36 0.49
C GLY A 217 25.01 -6.10 0.12
N LEU A 218 23.90 -5.68 0.74
CA LEU A 218 22.55 -5.75 0.18
C LEU A 218 22.44 -4.75 -0.98
#